data_AF-A0A1Z4JII4-F1
#
_entry.id   AF-A0A1Z4JII4-F1
#
_cell.length_a   1.000
_cell.length_b   1.000
_cell.length_c   1.000
_cell.angle_alpha   90.00
_cell.angle_beta   90.00
_cell.angle_gamma   90.00
#
_symmetry.space_group_name_H-M   'P 1'
#
loop_
_entity.id
_entity.type
_entity.pdbx_description
1 polymer ?
#
loop_
_entity_poly.entity_id
_entity_poly.type
_entity_poly.pdbx_seq_one_letter_code
_entity_poly.pdbx_strand_id
1 'polypeptide(L)'
;MTPDSEKLLAQMYLDQQKLMAEVRALRAQLEGHPAIADGWMNAKNAAIALKSHGITSPKQLQNLRLDGAFSESKGEIQNTSKGETPRWLYHVPSCRKALERRFRQIRAV
;
A
#
# COMPACT_ATOMS: atom_id res chain seq x y z
N MET A 1 18.75 25.02 41.61
CA MET A 1 17.63 24.13 41.24
C MET A 1 17.72 22.91 42.15
N THR A 2 16.60 22.41 42.67
CA THR A 2 16.63 21.26 43.60
C THR A 2 16.76 19.95 42.81
N PRO A 3 17.45 18.92 43.32
CA PRO A 3 17.64 17.64 42.61
C PRO A 3 16.32 16.99 42.15
N ASP A 4 15.22 17.26 42.87
CA ASP A 4 13.89 16.77 42.51
C ASP A 4 13.31 17.47 41.28
N SER A 5 13.60 18.76 41.10
CA SER A 5 13.21 19.51 39.89
C SER A 5 13.96 19.00 38.66
N GLU A 6 15.22 18.59 38.81
CA GLU A 6 16.02 18.01 37.72
C GLU A 6 15.55 16.60 37.34
N LYS A 7 15.19 15.76 38.32
CA LYS A 7 14.57 14.45 38.07
C LYS A 7 13.22 14.55 37.39
N LEU A 8 12.39 15.50 37.80
CA LEU A 8 11.09 15.75 37.19
C LEU A 8 11.24 16.20 35.74
N LEU A 9 12.18 17.12 35.47
CA LEU A 9 12.54 17.54 34.11
C LEU A 9 13.01 16.36 33.25
N ALA A 10 13.91 15.52 33.77
CA ALA A 10 14.41 14.36 33.05
C ALA A 10 13.27 13.36 32.70
N GLN A 11 12.35 13.13 33.63
CA GLN A 11 11.19 12.27 33.39
C GLN A 11 10.25 12.85 32.32
N MET A 12 9.97 14.16 32.38
CA MET A 12 9.17 14.84 31.37
C MET A 12 9.79 14.75 29.96
N TYR A 13 11.12 14.86 29.85
CA TYR A 13 11.82 14.70 28.57
C TYR A 13 11.71 13.27 28.02
N LEU A 14 11.82 12.25 28.88
CA LEU A 14 11.67 10.85 28.47
C LEU A 14 10.25 10.56 28.00
N ASP A 15 9.25 11.07 28.70
CA ASP A 15 7.85 10.86 28.32
C ASP A 15 7.50 11.63 27.04
N GLN A 16 8.07 12.82 26.84
CA GLN A 16 7.94 13.56 25.58
C GLN A 16 8.55 12.79 24.39
N GLN A 17 9.69 12.12 24.57
CA GLN A 17 10.29 11.29 23.52
C GLN A 17 9.43 10.08 23.17
N LYS A 18 8.84 9.40 24.17
CA LYS A 18 7.89 8.30 23.95
C LYS A 18 6.66 8.77 23.20
N LEU A 19 6.08 9.90 23.60
CA LEU A 19 4.92 10.48 22.94
C LEU A 19 5.23 10.83 21.47
N MET A 20 6.39 11.42 21.20
CA MET A 20 6.81 11.73 19.83
C MET A 20 7.00 10.45 18.98
N ALA A 21 7.49 9.37 19.57
CA ALA A 21 7.62 8.08 18.88
C ALA A 21 6.24 7.48 18.53
N GLU A 22 5.29 7.52 19.47
CA GLU A 22 3.92 7.07 19.24
C GLU A 22 3.19 7.94 18.21
N VAL A 23 3.36 9.26 18.27
CA VAL A 23 2.80 10.18 17.27
C VAL A 23 3.39 9.93 15.89
N ARG A 24 4.69 9.60 15.78
CA ARG A 24 5.29 9.18 14.49
C ARG A 24 4.71 7.85 14.01
N ALA A 25 4.52 6.87 14.89
CA ALA A 25 3.92 5.59 14.54
C ALA A 25 2.45 5.73 14.09
N LEU A 26 1.67 6.55 14.79
CA LEU A 26 0.28 6.87 14.45
C LEU A 26 0.18 7.70 13.16
N ARG A 27 1.09 8.66 12.94
CA ARG A 27 1.17 9.39 11.66
C ARG A 27 1.53 8.46 10.51
N ALA A 28 2.44 7.51 10.71
CA ALA A 28 2.72 6.47 9.70
C ALA A 28 1.49 5.58 9.41
N GLN A 29 0.65 5.33 10.41
CA GLN A 29 -0.63 4.62 10.22
C GLN A 29 -1.71 5.50 9.56
N LEU A 30 -1.73 6.81 9.84
CA LEU A 30 -2.74 7.76 9.35
C LEU A 30 -2.43 8.36 7.97
N GLU A 31 -1.16 8.50 7.58
CA GLU A 31 -0.73 9.01 6.26
C GLU A 31 -1.01 8.03 5.09
N GLY A 32 -1.81 6.98 5.31
CA GLY A 32 -2.54 6.32 4.22
C GLY A 32 -1.88 5.07 3.64
N HIS A 33 -1.10 4.35 4.43
CA HIS A 33 -0.75 2.96 4.10
C HIS A 33 -1.38 2.05 5.15
N PRO A 34 -2.52 1.36 4.86
CA PRO A 34 -2.72 0.07 5.52
C PRO A 34 -1.41 -0.68 5.32
N ALA A 35 -0.85 -1.29 6.39
CA ALA A 35 0.35 -2.13 6.34
C ALA A 35 0.45 -2.71 4.94
N ILE A 36 1.40 -2.19 4.15
CA ILE A 36 1.37 -2.31 2.70
C ILE A 36 1.06 -3.78 2.45
N ALA A 37 -0.02 -4.03 1.71
CA ALA A 37 -0.32 -5.37 1.27
C ALA A 37 0.80 -5.76 0.31
N ASP A 38 1.96 -6.10 0.88
CA ASP A 38 3.18 -6.47 0.20
C ASP A 38 3.00 -7.92 -0.19
N GLY A 39 2.30 -8.12 -1.29
CA GLY A 39 2.13 -9.46 -1.81
C GLY A 39 0.94 -9.64 -2.73
N TRP A 40 0.66 -10.92 -2.91
CA TRP A 40 -0.37 -11.42 -3.79
C TRP A 40 -1.75 -11.32 -3.14
N MET A 41 -2.66 -10.62 -3.81
CA MET A 41 -4.02 -10.40 -3.32
C MET A 41 -5.05 -10.76 -4.38
N ASN A 42 -6.24 -11.16 -3.94
CA ASN A 42 -7.40 -11.24 -4.83
C ASN A 42 -7.80 -9.83 -5.32
N ALA A 43 -8.62 -9.78 -6.37
CA ALA A 43 -9.06 -8.51 -6.98
C ALA A 43 -9.77 -7.56 -5.99
N LYS A 44 -10.50 -8.10 -5.00
CA LYS A 44 -11.22 -7.28 -4.02
C LYS A 44 -10.26 -6.51 -3.12
N ASN A 45 -9.29 -7.21 -2.53
CA ASN A 45 -8.33 -6.62 -1.62
C ASN A 45 -7.31 -5.75 -2.38
N ALA A 46 -6.88 -6.19 -3.57
CA ALA A 46 -5.99 -5.41 -4.42
C ALA A 46 -6.62 -4.08 -4.84
N ALA A 47 -7.92 -4.03 -5.12
CA ALA A 47 -8.61 -2.78 -5.47
C ALA A 47 -8.62 -1.78 -4.31
N ILE A 48 -8.79 -2.26 -3.08
CA ILE A 48 -8.71 -1.42 -1.88
C ILE A 48 -7.29 -0.87 -1.73
N ALA A 49 -6.28 -1.73 -1.88
CA ALA A 49 -4.87 -1.35 -1.74
C ALA A 49 -4.35 -0.41 -2.84
N LEU A 50 -4.95 -0.46 -4.04
CA LEU A 50 -4.59 0.37 -5.20
C LEU A 50 -5.54 1.57 -5.38
N LYS A 51 -6.43 1.85 -4.42
CA LYS A 51 -7.40 2.94 -4.52
C LYS A 51 -6.75 4.31 -4.71
N SER A 52 -5.65 4.56 -4.01
CA SER A 52 -4.83 5.77 -4.16
C SER A 52 -4.17 5.92 -5.54
N HIS A 53 -4.16 4.86 -6.36
CA HIS A 53 -3.55 4.83 -7.69
C HIS A 53 -4.60 4.81 -8.81
N GLY A 54 -5.82 5.30 -8.53
CA GLY A 54 -6.89 5.44 -9.52
C GLY A 54 -7.74 4.19 -9.75
N ILE A 55 -7.58 3.16 -8.92
CA ILE A 55 -8.44 1.96 -8.96
C ILE A 55 -9.69 2.18 -8.08
N THR A 56 -10.86 2.26 -8.70
CA THR A 56 -12.12 2.51 -8.00
C THR A 56 -12.87 1.23 -7.62
N SER A 57 -12.65 0.13 -8.35
CA SER A 57 -13.36 -1.12 -8.12
C SER A 57 -12.55 -2.36 -8.53
N PRO A 58 -12.89 -3.55 -8.00
CA PRO A 58 -12.28 -4.81 -8.43
C PRO A 58 -12.54 -5.11 -9.90
N LYS A 59 -13.68 -4.67 -10.45
CA LYS A 59 -14.01 -4.82 -11.87
C LYS A 59 -13.05 -4.02 -12.75
N GLN A 60 -12.64 -2.82 -12.31
CA GLN A 60 -11.64 -2.04 -13.01
C GLN A 60 -10.27 -2.75 -13.08
N LEU A 61 -9.85 -3.44 -12.02
CA LEU A 61 -8.63 -4.27 -12.06
C LEU A 61 -8.74 -5.41 -13.08
N GLN A 62 -9.90 -6.07 -13.14
CA GLN A 62 -10.14 -7.12 -14.12
C GLN A 62 -10.10 -6.59 -15.55
N ASN A 63 -10.70 -5.43 -15.81
CA ASN A 63 -10.64 -4.77 -17.12
C ASN A 63 -9.20 -4.41 -17.47
N LEU A 64 -8.45 -3.80 -16.56
CA LEU A 64 -7.04 -3.47 -16.77
C LEU A 64 -6.17 -4.69 -17.08
N ARG A 65 -6.45 -5.84 -16.43
CA ARG A 65 -5.81 -7.11 -16.76
C ARG A 65 -6.14 -7.55 -18.20
N LEU A 66 -7.41 -7.48 -18.60
CA LEU A 66 -7.85 -7.84 -19.95
C LEU A 66 -7.27 -6.88 -21.01
N ASP A 67 -7.09 -5.61 -20.67
CA ASP A 67 -6.49 -4.57 -21.51
C ASP A 67 -4.94 -4.65 -21.57
N GLY A 68 -4.35 -5.72 -21.00
CA GLY A 68 -2.90 -5.94 -20.99
C GLY A 68 -2.12 -4.94 -20.13
N ALA A 69 -2.76 -4.22 -19.20
CA ALA A 69 -2.07 -3.31 -18.29
C ALA A 69 -1.18 -4.05 -17.28
N PHE A 70 -1.52 -5.31 -16.98
CA PHE A 70 -0.78 -6.18 -16.09
C PHE A 70 -0.28 -7.42 -16.82
N SER A 71 0.91 -7.89 -16.44
CA SER A 71 1.59 -9.03 -17.06
C SER A 71 2.07 -10.06 -16.04
N GLU A 72 1.87 -11.34 -16.37
CA GLU A 72 2.39 -12.46 -15.57
C GLU A 72 3.92 -12.51 -15.60
N SER A 73 4.55 -12.26 -16.75
CA SER A 73 6.02 -12.29 -16.89
C SER A 73 6.73 -11.18 -16.09
N LYS A 74 6.03 -10.09 -15.79
CA LYS A 74 6.53 -8.99 -14.94
C LYS A 74 6.17 -9.19 -13.47
N GLY A 75 5.52 -10.29 -13.11
CA GLY A 75 5.09 -10.59 -11.75
C GLY A 75 4.05 -9.60 -11.22
N GLU A 76 3.19 -9.08 -12.10
CA GLU A 76 2.11 -8.14 -11.74
C GLU A 76 0.82 -8.92 -11.41
N ILE A 77 0.56 -9.98 -12.16
CA ILE A 77 -0.59 -10.87 -12.01
C ILE A 77 -0.14 -12.32 -12.03
N GLN A 78 -0.94 -13.21 -11.47
CA GLN A 78 -0.72 -14.65 -11.53
C GLN A 78 -2.06 -15.37 -11.63
N ASN A 79 -2.17 -16.28 -12.59
CA ASN A 79 -3.29 -17.21 -12.61
C ASN A 79 -3.06 -18.37 -11.62
N THR A 80 -3.96 -18.53 -10.67
CA THR A 80 -3.92 -19.60 -9.65
C THR A 80 -5.00 -20.66 -9.87
N SER A 81 -5.80 -20.55 -10.93
CA SER A 81 -6.77 -21.60 -11.26
C SER A 81 -6.09 -22.85 -11.81
N LYS A 82 -6.56 -24.01 -11.36
CA LYS A 82 -6.31 -25.32 -11.98
C LYS A 82 -7.53 -25.88 -12.73
N GLY A 83 -8.56 -25.07 -13.00
CA GLY A 83 -9.83 -25.50 -13.61
C GLY A 83 -10.48 -24.41 -14.47
N GLU A 84 -11.74 -24.60 -14.88
CA GLU A 84 -12.44 -23.75 -15.88
C GLU A 84 -12.63 -22.28 -15.49
N THR A 85 -12.64 -21.95 -14.19
CA THR A 85 -12.81 -20.56 -13.73
C THR A 85 -11.48 -19.94 -13.33
N PRO A 86 -10.95 -18.97 -14.12
CA PRO A 86 -9.65 -18.41 -13.86
C PRO A 86 -9.64 -17.52 -12.63
N ARG A 87 -8.77 -17.83 -11.67
CA ARG A 87 -8.61 -17.09 -10.41
C ARG A 87 -7.31 -16.33 -10.43
N TRP A 88 -7.43 -15.00 -10.43
CA TRP A 88 -6.29 -14.12 -10.58
C TRP A 88 -5.89 -13.51 -9.24
N LEU A 89 -4.59 -13.58 -8.95
CA LEU A 89 -3.94 -12.81 -7.91
C LEU A 89 -3.19 -11.64 -8.53
N TYR A 90 -3.12 -10.55 -7.78
CA TYR A 90 -2.48 -9.29 -8.15
C TYR A 90 -1.39 -9.01 -7.12
N HIS A 91 -0.16 -8.83 -7.58
CA HIS A 91 0.94 -8.42 -6.73
C HIS A 91 0.90 -6.90 -6.59
N VAL A 92 0.39 -6.40 -5.46
CA VAL A 92 0.07 -4.97 -5.28
C VAL A 92 1.27 -4.06 -5.56
N PRO A 93 2.50 -4.34 -5.08
CA PRO A 93 3.67 -3.51 -5.39
C PRO A 93 3.99 -3.45 -6.91
N SER A 94 3.91 -4.58 -7.61
CA SER A 94 4.18 -4.65 -9.05
C SER A 94 3.07 -3.96 -9.87
N CYS A 95 1.80 -4.19 -9.51
CA CYS A 95 0.66 -3.52 -10.12
C CYS A 95 0.74 -2.00 -9.96
N ARG A 96 1.20 -1.51 -8.80
CA ARG A 96 1.40 -0.09 -8.53
C ARG A 96 2.38 0.54 -9.54
N LYS A 97 3.55 -0.09 -9.71
CA LYS A 97 4.54 0.29 -10.74
C LYS A 97 3.95 0.21 -12.15
N ALA A 98 3.15 -0.81 -12.46
CA ALA A 98 2.53 -0.96 -13.77
C ALA A 98 1.55 0.19 -14.08
N LEU A 99 0.73 0.58 -13.10
CA LEU A 99 -0.19 1.72 -13.20
C LEU A 99 0.57 3.03 -13.39
N GLU A 100 1.63 3.27 -12.63
CA GLU A 100 2.48 4.46 -12.79
C GLU A 100 3.09 4.55 -14.20
N ARG A 101 3.62 3.45 -14.76
CA ARG A 101 4.12 3.41 -16.14
C ARG A 101 3.04 3.78 -17.13
N ARG A 102 1.85 3.20 -17.00
CA ARG A 102 0.72 3.39 -17.92
C ARG A 102 0.17 4.82 -17.86
N PHE A 103 0.00 5.39 -16.66
CA PHE A 103 -0.50 6.75 -16.50
C PHE A 103 0.54 7.82 -16.86
N ARG A 104 1.84 7.55 -16.70
CA ARG A 104 2.89 8.43 -17.27
C ARG A 104 2.83 8.49 -18.79
N GLN A 105 2.60 7.35 -19.45
CA GLN A 105 2.44 7.32 -20.91
C GLN A 105 1.21 8.10 -21.39
N ILE A 106 0.11 8.09 -20.61
CA ILE A 106 -1.12 8.85 -20.94
C ILE A 106 -0.92 10.37 -20.77
N ARG A 107 -0.08 10.82 -19.83
CA ARG A 107 0.21 12.25 -19.60
C ARG A 107 1.24 12.86 -20.55
N ALA A 108 1.98 12.03 -21.29
CA ALA A 108 3.01 12.48 -22.23
C ALA A 108 2.49 12.68 -23.66
N VAL A 109 1.17 12.60 -23.86
CA VAL A 109 0.43 12.91 -25.09
C VAL A 109 -0.41 14.16 -24.82
#